data_AF-A0A7C8CP90-F1
#
_entry.id   AF-A0A7C8CP90-F1
#
_cell.length_a   1.000
_cell.length_b   1.000
_cell.length_c   1.000
_cell.angle_alpha   90.00
_cell.angle_beta   90.00
_cell.angle_gamma   90.00
#
_symmetry.space_group_name_H-M   'P 1'
#
loop_
_entity.id
_entity.type
_entity.pdbx_description
1 polymer ?
#
loop_
_entity_poly.entity_id
_entity_poly.type
_entity_poly.pdbx_seq_one_letter_code
_entity_poly.pdbx_strand_id
1 'polypeptide(L)'
;MWILRIRSCARFLLMLVLILQATVMSAQQTNGDFRRGDCHVDGHVDLADVVQVIDYLFGGAAPIDCALACDANDDDTIDMQDLITITLYVVLDGTMPPPVGSCEQDPTPGTLFCDVPCDPPVVPPLSAEHRFEVMVTYVQPQFVGLIVASTSPDPLHAFSFGLCHDPGQGSVQQLDLGADLQPTAPEFVDVVIEPGGWTAAVVMSFLNAQPFPAGSEQRVIEAQYEVDLTSPLGFTEFCPCETIGDPPLAIRMVTEAGESIWPEFDCFPLVIFDPVFFVRGDCNGDGGINVADAVYLLDFLFIGSAVLPCEDASDIDDDGALNIADPINFLAYLFSGGPPPAPPNPITGCGPDVFDTDPLNCEETNCP
;
A
#
# COMPACT_ATOMS: atom_id res chain seq x y z
N MET A 1 -10.60 87.19 41.99
CA MET A 1 -10.16 86.16 42.96
C MET A 1 -11.10 84.96 42.84
N TRP A 2 -10.94 84.19 41.76
CA TRP A 2 -11.71 83.00 41.40
C TRP A 2 -10.82 81.79 41.60
N ILE A 3 -10.53 81.44 42.86
CA ILE A 3 -9.76 80.25 43.20
C ILE A 3 -10.36 79.72 44.49
N LEU A 4 -11.24 78.71 44.40
CA LEU A 4 -11.55 77.69 45.43
C LEU A 4 -12.81 76.90 45.06
N ARG A 5 -12.80 76.21 43.91
CA ARG A 5 -13.69 75.08 43.60
C ARG A 5 -12.95 74.01 42.80
N ILE A 6 -11.81 73.54 43.30
CA ILE A 6 -11.04 72.42 42.68
C ILE A 6 -10.46 71.52 43.77
N ARG A 7 -11.30 70.96 44.66
CA ARG A 7 -10.83 69.94 45.62
C ARG A 7 -11.67 68.67 45.72
N SER A 8 -12.79 68.56 45.01
CA SER A 8 -13.63 67.33 45.05
C SER A 8 -13.69 66.51 43.75
N CYS A 9 -13.23 67.01 42.60
CA CYS A 9 -13.13 66.19 41.38
C CYS A 9 -11.83 65.36 41.30
N ALA A 10 -10.75 65.78 41.97
CA ALA A 10 -9.44 65.13 41.81
C ALA A 10 -9.33 63.76 42.49
N ARG A 11 -10.16 63.46 43.50
CA ARG A 11 -10.17 62.13 44.16
C ARG A 11 -11.02 61.09 43.44
N PHE A 12 -12.04 61.51 42.69
CA PHE A 12 -12.86 60.61 41.89
C PHE A 12 -12.21 60.28 40.54
N LEU A 13 -11.47 61.23 39.96
CA LEU A 13 -10.71 60.98 38.72
C LEU A 13 -9.49 60.09 38.96
N LEU A 14 -8.84 60.16 40.13
CA LEU A 14 -7.69 59.28 40.44
C LEU A 14 -8.13 57.82 40.67
N MET A 15 -9.30 57.56 41.26
CA MET A 15 -9.82 56.19 41.39
C MET A 15 -10.34 55.63 40.06
N LEU A 16 -10.84 56.46 39.14
CA LEU A 16 -11.24 56.00 37.80
C LEU A 16 -10.03 55.71 36.89
N VAL A 17 -8.92 56.42 37.07
CA VAL A 17 -7.67 56.19 36.33
C VAL A 17 -6.88 55.00 36.89
N LEU A 18 -7.03 54.66 38.18
CA LEU A 18 -6.43 53.46 38.78
C LEU A 18 -7.23 52.18 38.55
N ILE A 19 -8.49 52.26 38.10
CA ILE A 19 -9.28 51.07 37.68
C ILE A 19 -9.15 50.83 36.16
N LEU A 20 -8.65 51.79 35.39
CA LEU A 20 -8.26 51.61 33.97
C LEU A 20 -6.78 51.20 33.78
N GLN A 21 -6.05 50.91 34.86
CA GLN A 21 -4.79 50.17 34.85
C GLN A 21 -4.96 48.76 35.42
N ALA A 22 -6.17 48.20 35.30
CA ALA A 22 -6.31 46.75 35.18
C ALA A 22 -5.57 46.39 33.90
N THR A 23 -4.28 46.13 34.07
CA THR A 23 -3.47 45.23 33.27
C THR A 23 -4.21 44.78 32.01
N VAL A 24 -3.86 45.40 30.89
CA VAL A 24 -3.64 44.57 29.71
C VAL A 24 -2.49 43.66 30.12
N MET A 25 -2.80 42.61 30.89
CA MET A 25 -2.22 41.33 30.58
C MET A 25 -2.68 41.18 29.14
N SER A 26 -1.81 41.55 28.20
CA SER A 26 -1.61 40.66 27.08
C SER A 26 -1.57 39.30 27.79
N ALA A 27 -2.59 38.48 27.55
CA ALA A 27 -2.36 37.07 27.66
C ALA A 27 -1.12 36.88 26.80
N GLN A 28 0.04 36.87 27.43
CA GLN A 28 1.19 36.21 26.88
C GLN A 28 0.66 34.79 26.88
N GLN A 29 0.04 34.43 25.77
CA GLN A 29 -0.51 33.13 25.51
C GLN A 29 0.73 32.25 25.63
N THR A 30 0.92 31.67 26.81
CA THR A 30 1.98 30.71 27.01
C THR A 30 1.64 29.62 26.03
N ASN A 31 2.50 29.37 25.04
CA ASN A 31 2.34 28.21 24.19
C ASN A 31 2.06 27.02 25.11
N GLY A 32 0.87 26.46 24.92
CA GLY A 32 0.53 25.20 25.55
C GLY A 32 1.52 24.14 25.09
N ASP A 33 1.45 22.97 25.72
CA ASP A 33 2.18 21.82 25.20
C ASP A 33 1.71 21.56 23.75
N PHE A 34 2.64 21.17 22.88
CA PHE A 34 2.39 20.84 21.47
C PHE A 34 3.31 19.69 21.02
N ARG A 35 3.06 19.16 19.82
CA ARG A 35 3.95 18.23 19.13
C ARG A 35 4.42 18.89 17.85
N ARG A 36 5.74 19.02 17.68
CA ARG A 36 6.31 19.54 16.45
C ARG A 36 6.02 18.58 15.30
N GLY A 37 5.60 19.13 14.17
CA GLY A 37 5.17 18.41 12.99
C GLY A 37 3.70 17.99 12.96
N ASP A 38 2.97 18.06 14.09
CA ASP A 38 1.53 17.73 14.19
C ASP A 38 0.70 19.00 13.93
N CYS A 39 0.65 19.38 12.67
CA CYS A 39 -0.03 20.57 12.19
C CYS A 39 -1.54 20.50 12.41
N HIS A 40 -2.12 19.30 12.23
CA HIS A 40 -3.57 19.08 12.30
C HIS A 40 -4.06 18.83 13.73
N VAL A 41 -3.12 18.65 14.67
CA VAL A 41 -3.38 18.42 16.10
C VAL A 41 -4.26 17.18 16.31
N ASP A 42 -4.04 16.17 15.46
CA ASP A 42 -4.65 14.86 15.60
C ASP A 42 -3.75 13.90 16.41
N GLY A 43 -2.57 14.37 16.81
CA GLY A 43 -1.60 13.64 17.61
C GLY A 43 -0.78 12.64 16.81
N HIS A 44 -0.83 12.69 15.48
CA HIS A 44 0.07 12.00 14.57
C HIS A 44 0.98 13.02 13.86
N VAL A 45 2.12 12.54 13.36
CA VAL A 45 2.96 13.32 12.44
C VAL A 45 3.05 12.46 11.18
N ASP A 46 2.21 12.75 10.20
CA ASP A 46 2.07 11.96 8.98
C ASP A 46 1.85 12.84 7.72
N LEU A 47 1.42 12.22 6.61
CA LEU A 47 1.23 12.96 5.36
C LEU A 47 0.06 13.96 5.41
N ALA A 48 -0.87 13.85 6.36
CA ALA A 48 -1.91 14.87 6.56
C ALA A 48 -1.30 16.21 6.97
N ASP A 49 -0.29 16.19 7.85
CA ASP A 49 0.43 17.41 8.26
C ASP A 49 1.20 18.04 7.10
N VAL A 50 1.83 17.19 6.28
CA VAL A 50 2.50 17.61 5.03
C VAL A 50 1.49 18.32 4.12
N VAL A 51 0.30 17.74 3.92
CA VAL A 51 -0.77 18.33 3.10
C VAL A 51 -1.26 19.65 3.70
N GLN A 52 -1.37 19.77 5.03
CA GLN A 52 -1.80 21.02 5.66
C GLN A 52 -0.79 22.16 5.48
N VAL A 53 0.51 21.88 5.60
CA VAL A 53 1.56 22.89 5.32
C VAL A 53 1.52 23.31 3.86
N ILE A 54 1.32 22.37 2.94
CA ILE A 54 1.15 22.64 1.51
C ILE A 54 -0.03 23.60 1.27
N ASP A 55 -1.20 23.27 1.82
CA ASP A 55 -2.43 24.06 1.62
C ASP A 55 -2.30 25.46 2.25
N TYR A 56 -1.57 25.59 3.36
CA TYR A 56 -1.26 26.89 3.95
C TYR A 56 -0.36 27.73 3.03
N LEU A 57 0.74 27.16 2.54
CA LEU A 57 1.75 27.89 1.75
C LEU A 57 1.24 28.26 0.36
N PHE A 58 0.44 27.40 -0.27
CA PHE A 58 0.09 27.49 -1.69
C PHE A 58 -1.41 27.55 -1.97
N GLY A 59 -2.26 27.03 -1.08
CA GLY A 59 -3.71 26.95 -1.24
C GLY A 59 -4.48 28.24 -0.95
N GLY A 60 -3.80 29.33 -0.60
CA GLY A 60 -4.42 30.64 -0.33
C GLY A 60 -4.76 30.90 1.14
N ALA A 61 -3.91 30.39 2.05
CA ALA A 61 -4.02 30.52 3.50
C ALA A 61 -5.21 29.77 4.11
N ALA A 62 -5.32 28.46 3.82
CA ALA A 62 -6.08 27.57 4.67
C ALA A 62 -5.61 27.76 6.14
N PRO A 63 -6.53 27.81 7.11
CA PRO A 63 -6.13 27.97 8.50
C PRO A 63 -5.27 26.77 8.93
N ILE A 64 -4.11 27.06 9.52
CA ILE A 64 -3.32 26.07 10.27
C ILE A 64 -3.90 26.00 11.68
N ASP A 65 -4.09 24.78 12.19
CA ASP A 65 -4.61 24.56 13.53
C ASP A 65 -3.56 24.91 14.61
N CYS A 66 -2.29 24.53 14.39
CA CYS A 66 -1.18 24.83 15.29
C CYS A 66 0.05 25.34 14.53
N ALA A 67 0.17 26.68 14.43
CA ALA A 67 1.26 27.34 13.71
C ALA A 67 2.65 26.99 14.27
N LEU A 68 2.75 26.82 15.59
CA LEU A 68 3.99 26.41 16.24
C LEU A 68 4.37 24.95 15.94
N ALA A 69 3.40 24.05 15.76
CA ALA A 69 3.69 22.69 15.33
C ALA A 69 4.17 22.63 13.89
N CYS A 70 3.60 23.47 13.03
CA CYS A 70 3.97 23.56 11.61
C CYS A 70 5.29 24.26 11.33
N ASP A 71 5.86 25.00 12.28
CA ASP A 71 7.26 25.42 12.25
C ASP A 71 8.13 24.23 12.66
N ALA A 72 8.28 23.30 11.73
CA ALA A 72 8.93 22.02 11.97
C ALA A 72 10.44 22.14 12.09
N ASN A 73 11.04 23.18 11.50
CA ASN A 73 12.48 23.40 11.56
C ASN A 73 12.91 24.33 12.73
N ASP A 74 11.94 24.95 13.41
CA ASP A 74 12.12 25.85 14.56
C ASP A 74 12.83 27.18 14.23
N ASP A 75 12.48 27.79 13.08
CA ASP A 75 13.01 29.09 12.64
C ASP A 75 12.07 30.28 12.87
N ASP A 76 10.95 30.06 13.58
CA ASP A 76 9.88 31.01 13.90
C ASP A 76 9.12 31.52 12.66
N THR A 77 9.19 30.76 11.56
CA THR A 77 8.40 31.00 10.35
C THR A 77 7.79 29.70 9.84
N ILE A 78 6.71 29.81 9.05
CA ILE A 78 6.13 28.66 8.35
C ILE A 78 6.42 28.86 6.87
N ASP A 79 7.37 28.09 6.34
CA ASP A 79 7.82 28.14 4.96
C ASP A 79 8.13 26.75 4.37
N MET A 80 8.73 26.72 3.18
CA MET A 80 9.01 25.46 2.47
C MET A 80 10.01 24.56 3.20
N GLN A 81 10.84 25.10 4.08
CA GLN A 81 11.78 24.32 4.88
C GLN A 81 11.05 23.47 5.93
N ASP A 82 9.89 23.92 6.43
CA ASP A 82 9.06 23.14 7.33
C ASP A 82 8.41 21.96 6.62
N LEU A 83 7.86 22.22 5.44
CA LEU A 83 7.34 21.20 4.55
C LEU A 83 8.39 20.10 4.29
N ILE A 84 9.61 20.51 3.94
CA ILE A 84 10.73 19.58 3.74
C ILE A 84 11.03 18.82 5.05
N THR A 85 11.04 19.51 6.18
CA THR A 85 11.40 18.92 7.48
C THR A 85 10.39 17.87 7.94
N ILE A 86 9.08 18.14 7.83
CA ILE A 86 8.03 17.16 8.15
C ILE A 86 8.09 15.99 7.16
N THR A 87 8.18 16.27 5.85
CA THR A 87 8.26 15.21 4.82
C THR A 87 9.45 14.29 5.06
N LEU A 88 10.63 14.87 5.34
CA LEU A 88 11.83 14.10 5.65
C LEU A 88 11.72 13.33 6.95
N TYR A 89 10.93 13.76 7.93
CA TYR A 89 10.71 13.02 9.18
C TYR A 89 9.70 11.87 9.00
N VAL A 90 8.67 12.08 8.18
CA VAL A 90 7.60 11.09 7.93
C VAL A 90 8.08 9.98 6.99
N VAL A 91 8.82 10.35 5.94
CA VAL A 91 9.14 9.46 4.82
C VAL A 91 10.58 8.96 4.86
N LEU A 92 11.47 9.68 5.53
CA LEU A 92 12.89 9.36 5.64
C LEU A 92 13.31 9.42 7.13
N ASP A 93 14.50 8.93 7.49
CA ASP A 93 15.05 9.02 8.86
C ASP A 93 15.51 10.47 9.19
N GLY A 94 14.67 11.45 8.87
CA GLY A 94 14.85 12.86 9.20
C GLY A 94 14.57 13.11 10.67
N THR A 95 15.17 14.17 11.21
CA THR A 95 15.00 14.56 12.61
C THR A 95 14.38 15.94 12.71
N MET A 96 13.48 16.13 13.67
CA MET A 96 12.94 17.44 14.03
C MET A 96 13.46 17.92 15.40
N PRO A 97 13.58 19.23 15.62
CA PRO A 97 13.79 19.79 16.95
C PRO A 97 12.66 19.38 17.92
N PRO A 98 12.94 19.20 19.22
CA PRO A 98 11.90 18.92 20.20
C PRO A 98 10.85 20.05 20.27
N PRO A 99 9.60 19.75 20.68
CA PRO A 99 9.13 18.47 21.20
C PRO A 99 8.51 17.56 20.13
N VAL A 100 9.08 16.37 19.91
CA VAL A 100 8.63 15.41 18.89
C VAL A 100 7.94 14.22 19.56
N GLY A 101 6.77 13.82 19.08
CA GLY A 101 6.04 12.61 19.54
C GLY A 101 5.40 12.72 20.93
N SER A 102 5.67 13.78 21.69
CA SER A 102 5.05 14.06 22.99
C SER A 102 4.61 15.51 23.10
N CYS A 103 3.49 15.75 23.76
CA CYS A 103 3.04 17.10 24.11
C CYS A 103 3.98 17.69 25.17
N GLU A 104 4.88 18.59 24.77
CA GLU A 104 5.72 19.36 25.70
C GLU A 104 5.78 20.83 25.28
N GLN A 105 6.36 21.67 26.13
CA GLN A 105 6.57 23.08 25.83
C GLN A 105 7.72 23.28 24.86
N ASP A 106 7.62 24.36 24.07
CA ASP A 106 8.68 24.79 23.18
C ASP A 106 9.97 25.13 23.97
N PRO A 107 11.09 24.42 23.73
CA PRO A 107 12.39 24.76 24.33
C PRO A 107 12.94 26.10 23.85
N THR A 108 12.47 26.59 22.70
CA THR A 108 12.95 27.77 21.97
C THR A 108 11.80 28.73 21.62
N PRO A 109 11.01 29.22 22.61
CA PRO A 109 9.79 29.98 22.35
C PRO A 109 9.98 31.18 21.41
N GLY A 110 9.24 31.14 20.30
CA GLY A 110 9.17 32.19 19.29
C GLY A 110 7.94 33.11 19.41
N THR A 111 7.54 33.65 18.27
CA THR A 111 6.33 34.47 18.08
C THR A 111 5.12 33.67 17.63
N LEU A 112 5.33 32.47 17.06
CA LEU A 112 4.27 31.54 16.71
C LEU A 112 3.60 30.91 17.95
N PHE A 113 2.34 30.52 17.80
CA PHE A 113 1.56 29.92 18.88
C PHE A 113 0.52 28.93 18.38
N CYS A 114 0.03 28.09 19.31
CA CYS A 114 -1.10 27.21 19.06
C CYS A 114 -2.30 27.64 19.90
N ASP A 115 -3.44 27.80 19.22
CA ASP A 115 -4.72 28.18 19.83
C ASP A 115 -5.50 26.98 20.35
N VAL A 116 -5.05 25.77 20.01
CA VAL A 116 -5.64 24.48 20.38
C VAL A 116 -4.72 23.73 21.34
N PRO A 117 -5.28 22.98 22.31
CA PRO A 117 -4.49 22.15 23.22
C PRO A 117 -3.91 20.94 22.48
N CYS A 118 -2.74 20.48 22.91
CA CYS A 118 -2.20 19.20 22.44
C CYS A 118 -2.94 18.03 23.09
N ASP A 119 -3.66 17.29 22.25
CA ASP A 119 -4.43 16.12 22.65
C ASP A 119 -3.61 14.82 22.43
N PRO A 120 -3.99 13.71 23.07
CA PRO A 120 -3.44 12.39 22.76
C PRO A 120 -3.76 11.98 21.31
N PRO A 121 -2.97 11.07 20.68
CA PRO A 121 -3.23 10.64 19.31
C PRO A 121 -4.66 10.12 19.12
N VAL A 122 -5.36 10.71 18.17
CA VAL A 122 -6.68 10.28 17.72
C VAL A 122 -6.47 9.20 16.66
N VAL A 123 -6.99 8.01 16.94
CA VAL A 123 -6.95 6.92 15.98
C VAL A 123 -7.69 7.34 14.70
N PRO A 124 -7.03 7.32 13.52
CA PRO A 124 -7.69 7.62 12.26
C PRO A 124 -8.93 6.74 12.05
N PRO A 125 -10.00 7.27 11.45
CA PRO A 125 -11.19 6.47 11.17
C PRO A 125 -10.84 5.33 10.21
N LEU A 126 -11.17 4.10 10.61
CA LEU A 126 -11.13 2.93 9.72
C LEU A 126 -12.27 3.05 8.70
N SER A 127 -11.97 2.90 7.41
CA SER A 127 -12.95 2.96 6.34
C SER A 127 -12.84 1.77 5.40
N ALA A 128 -13.91 0.97 5.30
CA ALA A 128 -14.00 -0.14 4.36
C ALA A 128 -14.21 0.32 2.90
N GLU A 129 -14.63 1.58 2.70
CA GLU A 129 -14.80 2.17 1.36
C GLU A 129 -13.46 2.65 0.77
N HIS A 130 -12.45 2.86 1.62
CA HIS A 130 -11.08 3.21 1.23
C HIS A 130 -10.21 1.96 1.35
N ARG A 131 -9.56 1.54 0.27
CA ARG A 131 -8.79 0.29 0.30
C ARG A 131 -7.62 0.21 -0.65
N PHE A 132 -6.62 -0.56 -0.23
CA PHE A 132 -5.53 -1.04 -1.08
C PHE A 132 -5.68 -2.50 -1.40
N GLU A 133 -5.54 -2.85 -2.68
CA GLU A 133 -5.74 -4.22 -3.16
C GLU A 133 -4.51 -4.69 -3.91
N VAL A 134 -3.91 -5.78 -3.45
CA VAL A 134 -2.82 -6.43 -4.18
C VAL A 134 -3.42 -7.44 -5.15
N MET A 135 -3.18 -7.22 -6.44
CA MET A 135 -3.67 -8.05 -7.53
C MET A 135 -2.52 -8.58 -8.37
N VAL A 136 -2.67 -9.80 -8.88
CA VAL A 136 -1.71 -10.39 -9.82
C VAL A 136 -2.03 -9.98 -11.25
N THR A 137 -0.98 -9.67 -12.03
CA THR A 137 -1.10 -9.39 -13.47
C THR A 137 -0.68 -10.58 -14.31
N TYR A 138 0.40 -11.24 -13.91
CA TYR A 138 0.89 -12.46 -14.53
C TYR A 138 1.71 -13.26 -13.52
N VAL A 139 1.73 -14.58 -13.73
CA VAL A 139 2.61 -15.51 -13.04
C VAL A 139 3.38 -16.27 -14.11
N GLN A 140 4.70 -16.23 -14.01
CA GLN A 140 5.64 -17.03 -14.77
C GLN A 140 6.49 -17.81 -13.78
N PRO A 141 7.18 -18.90 -14.20
CA PRO A 141 7.91 -19.77 -13.28
C PRO A 141 8.87 -19.04 -12.33
N GLN A 142 9.50 -17.95 -12.78
CA GLN A 142 10.44 -17.17 -11.97
C GLN A 142 9.99 -15.73 -11.72
N PHE A 143 8.90 -15.28 -12.34
CA PHE A 143 8.50 -13.88 -12.29
C PHE A 143 7.03 -13.72 -11.96
N VAL A 144 6.73 -12.82 -11.04
CA VAL A 144 5.36 -12.46 -10.66
C VAL A 144 5.19 -10.96 -10.83
N GLY A 145 4.22 -10.57 -11.66
CA GLY A 145 3.80 -9.18 -11.76
C GLY A 145 2.65 -8.92 -10.81
N LEU A 146 2.80 -7.95 -9.92
CA LEU A 146 1.75 -7.48 -9.02
C LEU A 146 1.39 -6.03 -9.33
N ILE A 147 0.14 -5.69 -9.02
CA ILE A 147 -0.37 -4.33 -8.99
C ILE A 147 -0.92 -4.09 -7.61
N VAL A 148 -0.63 -2.90 -7.06
CA VAL A 148 -1.41 -2.36 -5.95
C VAL A 148 -2.41 -1.37 -6.52
N ALA A 149 -3.68 -1.62 -6.30
CA ALA A 149 -4.76 -0.72 -6.68
C ALA A 149 -5.35 -0.01 -5.47
N SER A 150 -5.80 1.23 -5.68
CA SER A 150 -6.52 2.05 -4.73
C SER A 150 -7.99 2.11 -5.13
N THR A 151 -8.87 1.96 -4.16
CA THR A 151 -10.30 2.24 -4.27
C THR A 151 -10.67 3.26 -3.20
N SER A 152 -11.29 4.37 -3.60
CA SER A 152 -11.68 5.46 -2.71
C SER A 152 -12.92 6.18 -3.27
N PRO A 153 -13.95 6.44 -2.45
CA PRO A 153 -15.11 7.24 -2.85
C PRO A 153 -14.79 8.74 -2.98
N ASP A 154 -13.71 9.19 -2.33
CA ASP A 154 -13.31 10.59 -2.26
C ASP A 154 -11.94 10.81 -2.94
N PRO A 155 -11.69 11.98 -3.53
CA PRO A 155 -10.38 12.32 -4.05
C PRO A 155 -9.32 12.36 -2.94
N LEU A 156 -8.09 11.95 -3.27
CA LEU A 156 -6.98 11.87 -2.31
C LEU A 156 -5.88 12.91 -2.61
N HIS A 157 -5.40 13.60 -1.58
CA HIS A 157 -4.23 14.49 -1.67
C HIS A 157 -2.92 13.76 -1.51
N ALA A 158 -2.90 12.70 -0.70
CA ALA A 158 -1.73 11.89 -0.47
C ALA A 158 -2.13 10.49 -0.05
N PHE A 159 -1.20 9.55 -0.18
CA PHE A 159 -1.30 8.25 0.44
C PHE A 159 0.08 7.67 0.71
N SER A 160 0.16 6.79 1.70
CA SER A 160 1.37 6.06 2.05
C SER A 160 1.04 4.64 2.48
N PHE A 161 1.95 3.72 2.19
CA PHE A 161 1.90 2.35 2.69
C PHE A 161 3.25 1.65 2.45
N GLY A 162 3.56 0.66 3.28
CA GLY A 162 4.52 -0.39 2.95
C GLY A 162 3.81 -1.59 2.31
N LEU A 163 4.53 -2.38 1.51
CA LEU A 163 4.11 -3.71 1.08
C LEU A 163 5.18 -4.72 1.47
N CYS A 164 4.80 -5.65 2.36
CA CYS A 164 5.68 -6.67 2.92
C CYS A 164 5.54 -8.00 2.16
N HIS A 165 6.66 -8.73 2.07
CA HIS A 165 6.75 -10.12 1.63
C HIS A 165 7.89 -10.84 2.37
N ASP A 166 7.99 -12.16 2.23
CA ASP A 166 9.15 -12.90 2.76
C ASP A 166 10.40 -12.61 1.88
N PRO A 167 11.50 -12.07 2.44
CA PRO A 167 12.73 -11.79 1.70
C PRO A 167 13.42 -13.06 1.15
N GLY A 168 13.12 -14.23 1.71
CA GLY A 168 13.67 -15.51 1.25
C GLY A 168 12.91 -16.14 0.10
N GLN A 169 11.73 -15.61 -0.26
CA GLN A 169 10.84 -16.20 -1.26
C GLN A 169 10.76 -15.39 -2.55
N GLY A 170 11.06 -14.10 -2.49
CA GLY A 170 11.13 -13.26 -3.67
C GLY A 170 11.87 -11.96 -3.44
N SER A 171 12.24 -11.32 -4.54
CA SER A 171 12.91 -10.02 -4.55
C SER A 171 12.28 -9.10 -5.61
N VAL A 172 12.16 -7.81 -5.29
CA VAL A 172 11.66 -6.81 -6.22
C VAL A 172 12.69 -6.57 -7.31
N GLN A 173 12.31 -6.78 -8.56
CA GLN A 173 13.14 -6.52 -9.75
C GLN A 173 12.84 -5.14 -10.34
N GLN A 174 11.58 -4.76 -10.35
CA GLN A 174 11.11 -3.51 -10.90
C GLN A 174 9.93 -3.00 -10.09
N LEU A 175 9.88 -1.69 -9.89
CA LEU A 175 8.82 -1.01 -9.16
C LEU A 175 8.54 0.31 -9.87
N ASP A 176 7.33 0.44 -10.42
CA ASP A 176 6.90 1.56 -11.23
C ASP A 176 5.61 2.18 -10.67
N LEU A 177 5.41 3.46 -10.95
CA LEU A 177 4.13 4.11 -10.68
C LEU A 177 3.03 3.53 -11.58
N GLY A 178 1.88 3.27 -10.98
CA GLY A 178 0.72 2.75 -11.67
C GLY A 178 0.18 3.70 -12.74
N ALA A 179 -0.41 3.11 -13.78
CA ALA A 179 -0.91 3.85 -14.93
C ALA A 179 -1.95 4.92 -14.57
N ASP A 180 -2.68 4.76 -13.47
CA ASP A 180 -3.74 5.69 -13.06
C ASP A 180 -3.20 6.90 -12.26
N LEU A 181 -1.94 6.88 -11.83
CA LEU A 181 -1.22 8.06 -11.31
C LEU A 181 -0.61 8.94 -12.40
N GLN A 182 -0.44 8.41 -13.62
CA GLN A 182 0.24 9.13 -14.71
C GLN A 182 -0.58 10.30 -15.33
N PRO A 183 -1.93 10.22 -15.46
CA PRO A 183 -2.74 11.34 -15.98
C PRO A 183 -2.69 12.58 -15.08
N THR A 184 -2.47 12.37 -13.79
CA THR A 184 -2.31 13.40 -12.76
C THR A 184 -1.00 13.12 -12.04
N ALA A 185 0.12 13.38 -12.72
CA ALA A 185 1.43 13.03 -12.19
C ALA A 185 1.62 13.57 -10.75
N PRO A 186 1.92 12.71 -9.77
CA PRO A 186 2.17 13.14 -8.40
C PRO A 186 3.38 14.08 -8.36
N GLU A 187 3.33 15.05 -7.47
CA GLU A 187 4.36 16.07 -7.35
C GLU A 187 5.48 15.65 -6.38
N PHE A 188 5.16 14.78 -5.42
CA PHE A 188 6.16 14.05 -4.63
C PHE A 188 5.85 12.57 -4.65
N VAL A 189 6.90 11.79 -4.90
CA VAL A 189 6.89 10.33 -4.84
C VAL A 189 8.21 9.92 -4.24
N ASP A 190 8.13 9.15 -3.16
CA ASP A 190 9.26 8.41 -2.64
C ASP A 190 8.88 6.93 -2.58
N VAL A 191 9.75 6.11 -3.17
CA VAL A 191 9.56 4.66 -3.24
C VAL A 191 10.90 4.01 -2.93
N VAL A 192 10.92 3.20 -1.88
CA VAL A 192 12.15 2.57 -1.37
C VAL A 192 11.97 1.06 -1.36
N ILE A 193 12.91 0.35 -1.98
CA ILE A 193 12.95 -1.13 -1.97
C ILE A 193 13.84 -1.60 -0.82
N GLU A 194 13.33 -2.56 -0.06
CA GLU A 194 14.02 -3.23 1.03
C GLU A 194 13.95 -4.76 0.85
N PRO A 195 14.78 -5.56 1.55
CA PRO A 195 14.74 -7.02 1.37
C PRO A 195 13.36 -7.64 1.61
N GLY A 196 12.61 -7.15 2.61
CA GLY A 196 11.30 -7.69 2.98
C GLY A 196 10.11 -6.99 2.33
N GLY A 197 10.32 -6.16 1.30
CA GLY A 197 9.24 -5.38 0.71
C GLY A 197 9.66 -4.04 0.10
N TRP A 198 8.72 -3.11 0.09
CA TRP A 198 8.98 -1.74 -0.33
C TRP A 198 7.99 -0.78 0.31
N THR A 199 8.33 0.50 0.33
CA THR A 199 7.44 1.59 0.77
C THR A 199 7.10 2.49 -0.40
N ALA A 200 5.92 3.11 -0.33
CA ALA A 200 5.52 4.19 -1.25
C ALA A 200 4.85 5.31 -0.46
N ALA A 201 5.37 6.52 -0.59
CA ALA A 201 4.74 7.75 -0.13
C ALA A 201 4.49 8.64 -1.34
N VAL A 202 3.23 9.03 -1.55
CA VAL A 202 2.79 9.80 -2.72
C VAL A 202 2.01 11.01 -2.25
N VAL A 203 2.39 12.20 -2.75
CA VAL A 203 1.64 13.45 -2.57
C VAL A 203 1.30 14.00 -3.95
N MET A 204 0.01 14.21 -4.20
CA MET A 204 -0.52 14.45 -5.54
C MET A 204 -0.30 15.88 -6.02
N SER A 205 -0.47 16.90 -5.19
CA SER A 205 -0.31 18.28 -5.64
C SER A 205 0.04 19.26 -4.52
N PHE A 206 0.91 20.21 -4.85
CA PHE A 206 1.34 21.33 -4.02
C PHE A 206 0.81 22.67 -4.54
N LEU A 207 0.52 22.80 -5.85
CA LEU A 207 0.31 24.10 -6.49
C LEU A 207 -1.03 24.26 -7.23
N ASN A 208 -1.78 23.17 -7.52
CA ASN A 208 -2.99 23.25 -8.35
C ASN A 208 -4.17 22.38 -7.87
N ALA A 209 -4.10 21.79 -6.67
CA ALA A 209 -5.16 20.99 -6.07
C ALA A 209 -5.80 19.99 -7.05
N GLN A 210 -4.99 19.24 -7.80
CA GLN A 210 -5.50 18.10 -8.55
C GLN A 210 -5.29 16.85 -7.69
N PRO A 211 -6.26 16.52 -6.82
CA PRO A 211 -6.20 15.27 -6.07
C PRO A 211 -6.15 14.09 -7.03
N PHE A 212 -5.65 12.95 -6.54
CA PHE A 212 -5.92 11.67 -7.16
C PHE A 212 -7.44 11.45 -7.17
N PRO A 213 -8.07 11.24 -8.33
CA PRO A 213 -9.52 11.21 -8.42
C PRO A 213 -10.09 9.99 -7.71
N ALA A 214 -11.28 10.17 -7.12
CA ALA A 214 -12.09 9.07 -6.62
C ALA A 214 -12.35 8.02 -7.70
N GLY A 215 -12.42 6.75 -7.30
CA GLY A 215 -12.59 5.63 -8.20
C GLY A 215 -12.36 4.28 -7.51
N SER A 216 -12.37 3.23 -8.33
CA SER A 216 -12.24 1.85 -7.88
C SER A 216 -11.16 1.16 -8.71
N GLU A 217 -10.39 0.29 -8.06
CA GLU A 217 -9.33 -0.53 -8.67
C GLU A 217 -8.33 0.30 -9.50
N GLN A 218 -8.06 1.53 -9.08
CA GLN A 218 -7.15 2.42 -9.79
C GLN A 218 -5.71 2.04 -9.46
N ARG A 219 -4.90 1.78 -10.47
CA ARG A 219 -3.54 1.23 -10.32
C ARG A 219 -2.59 2.32 -9.85
N VAL A 220 -2.05 2.15 -8.64
CA VAL A 220 -1.15 3.13 -8.01
C VAL A 220 0.31 2.69 -8.04
N ILE A 221 0.61 1.39 -7.96
CA ILE A 221 1.98 0.86 -8.09
C ILE A 221 1.94 -0.44 -8.89
N GLU A 222 2.92 -0.64 -9.78
CA GLU A 222 3.16 -1.91 -10.48
C GLU A 222 4.52 -2.45 -10.05
N ALA A 223 4.56 -3.69 -9.57
CA ALA A 223 5.76 -4.34 -9.07
C ALA A 223 6.03 -5.63 -9.86
N GLN A 224 7.29 -5.88 -10.18
CA GLN A 224 7.74 -7.16 -10.72
C GLN A 224 8.68 -7.81 -9.71
N TYR A 225 8.36 -9.05 -9.38
CA TYR A 225 9.13 -9.89 -8.46
C TYR A 225 9.83 -11.00 -9.21
N GLU A 226 11.05 -11.33 -8.79
CA GLU A 226 11.69 -12.60 -9.06
C GLU A 226 11.48 -13.52 -7.87
N VAL A 227 10.98 -14.72 -8.10
CA VAL A 227 10.71 -15.74 -7.07
C VAL A 227 11.93 -16.63 -6.91
N ASP A 228 12.34 -16.87 -5.66
CA ASP A 228 13.41 -17.83 -5.36
C ASP A 228 12.86 -19.26 -5.47
N LEU A 229 13.15 -19.93 -6.58
CA LEU A 229 12.77 -21.33 -6.83
C LEU A 229 13.44 -22.34 -5.89
N THR A 230 14.42 -21.91 -5.09
CA THR A 230 15.04 -22.75 -4.05
C THR A 230 14.41 -22.54 -2.67
N SER A 231 13.47 -21.59 -2.54
CA SER A 231 12.66 -21.40 -1.35
C SER A 231 11.94 -22.71 -0.99
N PRO A 232 11.78 -23.03 0.30
CA PRO A 232 10.86 -24.08 0.73
C PRO A 232 9.48 -23.90 0.09
N LEU A 233 8.86 -25.02 -0.29
CA LEU A 233 7.48 -25.02 -0.73
C LEU A 233 6.59 -24.43 0.36
N GLY A 234 5.61 -23.64 -0.03
CA GLY A 234 4.74 -22.97 0.91
C GLY A 234 4.02 -21.76 0.34
N PHE A 235 3.40 -21.01 1.24
CA PHE A 235 2.68 -19.79 0.93
C PHE A 235 3.57 -18.60 1.25
N THR A 236 3.84 -17.74 0.27
CA THR A 236 4.25 -16.36 0.54
C THR A 236 3.01 -15.48 0.43
N GLU A 237 2.98 -14.40 1.18
CA GLU A 237 1.89 -13.43 1.11
C GLU A 237 2.47 -12.05 0.83
N PHE A 238 1.83 -11.32 -0.08
CA PHE A 238 2.14 -9.92 -0.37
C PHE A 238 1.04 -9.07 0.24
N CYS A 239 1.37 -8.34 1.31
CA CYS A 239 0.40 -7.56 2.08
C CYS A 239 0.88 -6.13 2.29
N PRO A 240 -0.02 -5.14 2.23
CA PRO A 240 0.24 -3.84 2.84
C PRO A 240 0.59 -3.98 4.32
N CYS A 241 1.58 -3.22 4.79
CA CYS A 241 2.11 -3.30 6.16
C CYS A 241 2.67 -1.94 6.64
N GLU A 242 2.78 -1.78 7.97
CA GLU A 242 3.38 -0.62 8.64
C GLU A 242 4.71 -0.97 9.34
N THR A 243 5.41 -2.01 8.88
CA THR A 243 6.60 -2.56 9.56
C THR A 243 7.91 -2.41 8.77
N ILE A 244 7.84 -1.78 7.60
CA ILE A 244 8.97 -1.61 6.67
C ILE A 244 9.17 -0.13 6.34
N GLY A 245 10.42 0.24 6.01
CA GLY A 245 10.87 1.63 5.99
C GLY A 245 11.67 1.99 7.23
N ASP A 246 12.50 3.01 7.10
CA ASP A 246 13.25 3.65 8.19
C ASP A 246 12.99 5.17 8.16
N PRO A 247 11.99 5.67 8.92
CA PRO A 247 11.11 4.95 9.85
C PRO A 247 10.03 4.10 9.13
N PRO A 248 9.38 3.15 9.83
CA PRO A 248 8.30 2.37 9.24
C PRO A 248 7.16 3.26 8.74
N LEU A 249 6.78 3.09 7.48
CA LEU A 249 5.79 3.94 6.84
C LEU A 249 4.37 3.48 7.18
N ALA A 250 3.56 4.41 7.68
CA ALA A 250 2.18 4.14 8.05
C ALA A 250 1.28 3.93 6.80
N ILE A 251 0.23 3.12 6.92
CA ILE A 251 -0.77 2.95 5.87
C ILE A 251 -1.80 4.06 6.02
N ARG A 252 -1.76 5.07 5.16
CA ARG A 252 -2.65 6.23 5.22
C ARG A 252 -3.18 6.61 3.84
N MET A 253 -4.43 7.05 3.82
CA MET A 253 -4.98 7.85 2.73
C MET A 253 -5.36 9.21 3.28
N VAL A 254 -4.93 10.30 2.64
CA VAL A 254 -5.27 11.67 3.02
C VAL A 254 -6.30 12.20 2.04
N THR A 255 -7.49 12.52 2.54
CA THR A 255 -8.61 13.01 1.72
C THR A 255 -8.39 14.45 1.26
N GLU A 256 -9.23 14.94 0.34
CA GLU A 256 -9.29 16.36 -0.03
C GLU A 256 -9.54 17.28 1.17
N ALA A 257 -10.14 16.78 2.26
CA ALA A 257 -10.34 17.55 3.50
C ALA A 257 -9.05 17.68 4.34
N GLY A 258 -7.96 17.02 3.95
CA GLY A 258 -6.71 16.97 4.70
C GLY A 258 -6.70 15.93 5.83
N GLU A 259 -7.79 15.17 6.01
CA GLU A 259 -7.90 14.17 7.07
C GLU A 259 -7.25 12.84 6.67
N SER A 260 -6.50 12.25 7.60
CA SER A 260 -5.94 10.90 7.51
C SER A 260 -7.01 9.83 7.75
N ILE A 261 -7.08 8.84 6.87
CA ILE A 261 -7.96 7.66 6.96
C ILE A 261 -7.12 6.40 7.05
N TRP A 262 -7.59 5.42 7.83
CA TRP A 262 -7.12 4.04 7.78
C TRP A 262 -7.90 3.23 6.74
N PRO A 263 -7.28 2.91 5.59
CA PRO A 263 -7.93 2.06 4.60
C PRO A 263 -7.93 0.60 5.04
N GLU A 264 -8.91 -0.17 4.57
CA GLU A 264 -8.79 -1.63 4.56
C GLU A 264 -7.80 -2.08 3.48
N PHE A 265 -7.35 -3.32 3.54
CA PHE A 265 -6.48 -3.85 2.50
C PHE A 265 -6.64 -5.34 2.28
N ASP A 266 -6.42 -5.75 1.03
CA ASP A 266 -6.40 -7.15 0.62
C ASP A 266 -4.98 -7.56 0.29
N CYS A 267 -4.58 -8.69 0.86
CA CYS A 267 -3.33 -9.34 0.55
C CYS A 267 -3.46 -10.28 -0.66
N PHE A 268 -2.34 -10.52 -1.33
CA PHE A 268 -2.23 -11.54 -2.36
C PHE A 268 -1.40 -12.72 -1.85
N PRO A 269 -2.00 -13.91 -1.62
CA PRO A 269 -1.25 -15.11 -1.35
C PRO A 269 -0.70 -15.71 -2.64
N LEU A 270 0.58 -16.06 -2.65
CA LEU A 270 1.25 -16.80 -3.72
C LEU A 270 1.73 -18.15 -3.18
N VAL A 271 1.36 -19.22 -3.86
CA VAL A 271 1.80 -20.57 -3.51
C VAL A 271 3.02 -20.94 -4.35
N ILE A 272 4.12 -21.27 -3.69
CA ILE A 272 5.31 -21.85 -4.32
C ILE A 272 5.20 -23.37 -4.15
N PHE A 273 4.93 -24.08 -5.25
CA PHE A 273 4.89 -25.53 -5.30
C PHE A 273 6.00 -26.05 -6.22
N ASP A 274 6.49 -27.27 -5.96
CA ASP A 274 7.36 -27.98 -6.88
C ASP A 274 6.49 -28.43 -8.06
N PRO A 275 6.71 -27.92 -9.28
CA PRO A 275 5.83 -28.28 -10.39
C PRO A 275 6.01 -29.78 -10.67
N VAL A 276 4.90 -30.51 -10.75
CA VAL A 276 4.94 -31.90 -11.21
C VAL A 276 4.98 -31.89 -12.74
N PHE A 277 6.04 -32.46 -13.33
CA PHE A 277 6.18 -32.49 -14.78
C PHE A 277 5.56 -33.75 -15.35
N PHE A 278 4.78 -33.62 -16.41
CA PHE A 278 4.19 -34.75 -17.13
C PHE A 278 3.98 -34.42 -18.63
N VAL A 279 3.44 -35.38 -19.37
CA VAL A 279 2.98 -35.17 -20.75
C VAL A 279 1.59 -35.78 -20.92
N ARG A 280 0.60 -34.96 -21.31
CA ARG A 280 -0.75 -35.41 -21.70
C ARG A 280 -0.65 -36.42 -22.84
N GLY A 281 -1.21 -37.61 -22.59
CA GLY A 281 -1.13 -38.78 -23.45
C GLY A 281 -0.23 -39.91 -22.96
N ASP A 282 0.58 -39.73 -21.91
CA ASP A 282 1.32 -40.82 -21.23
C ASP A 282 0.51 -41.35 -20.04
N CYS A 283 -0.68 -41.90 -20.33
CA CYS A 283 -1.63 -42.34 -19.32
C CYS A 283 -1.12 -43.51 -18.47
N ASN A 284 -0.19 -44.32 -19.00
CA ASN A 284 0.36 -45.46 -18.27
C ASN A 284 1.72 -45.17 -17.60
N GLY A 285 2.30 -44.00 -17.86
CA GLY A 285 3.57 -43.54 -17.29
C GLY A 285 4.78 -44.36 -17.69
N ASP A 286 4.78 -44.92 -18.89
CA ASP A 286 5.93 -45.65 -19.43
C ASP A 286 6.87 -44.78 -20.27
N GLY A 287 6.56 -43.47 -20.39
CA GLY A 287 7.31 -42.49 -21.17
C GLY A 287 7.03 -42.56 -22.67
N GLY A 288 6.23 -43.51 -23.13
CA GLY A 288 5.92 -43.73 -24.54
C GLY A 288 4.48 -43.37 -24.87
N ILE A 289 4.26 -42.28 -25.59
CA ILE A 289 2.90 -41.82 -25.92
C ILE A 289 2.34 -42.58 -27.13
N ASN A 290 1.47 -43.56 -26.89
CA ASN A 290 0.99 -44.48 -27.91
C ASN A 290 -0.41 -45.07 -27.61
N VAL A 291 -0.80 -46.12 -28.34
CA VAL A 291 -2.13 -46.74 -28.19
C VAL A 291 -2.30 -47.47 -26.85
N ALA A 292 -1.21 -47.87 -26.21
CA ALA A 292 -1.22 -48.50 -24.90
C ALA A 292 -1.83 -47.57 -23.84
N ASP A 293 -1.54 -46.27 -23.92
CA ASP A 293 -2.09 -45.24 -23.02
C ASP A 293 -3.60 -45.11 -23.16
N ALA A 294 -4.11 -45.09 -24.40
CA ALA A 294 -5.55 -45.06 -24.65
C ALA A 294 -6.26 -46.29 -24.07
N VAL A 295 -5.64 -47.46 -24.16
CA VAL A 295 -6.17 -48.70 -23.59
C VAL A 295 -6.13 -48.65 -22.06
N TYR A 296 -5.04 -48.13 -21.48
CA TYR A 296 -4.87 -47.98 -20.04
C TYR A 296 -5.91 -47.03 -19.44
N LEU A 297 -6.17 -45.91 -20.10
CA LEU A 297 -7.22 -44.96 -19.73
C LEU A 297 -8.62 -45.58 -19.81
N LEU A 298 -8.91 -46.34 -20.87
CA LEU A 298 -10.20 -47.04 -20.99
C LEU A 298 -10.37 -48.13 -19.92
N ASP A 299 -9.29 -48.81 -19.51
CA ASP A 299 -9.31 -49.73 -18.38
C ASP A 299 -9.68 -48.99 -17.09
N PHE A 300 -9.02 -47.86 -16.80
CA PHE A 300 -9.34 -47.02 -15.64
C PHE A 300 -10.83 -46.61 -15.63
N LEU A 301 -11.35 -46.10 -16.76
CA LEU A 301 -12.72 -45.58 -16.86
C LEU A 301 -13.82 -46.64 -16.73
N PHE A 302 -13.60 -47.86 -17.26
CA PHE A 302 -14.68 -48.84 -17.42
C PHE A 302 -14.47 -50.18 -16.71
N ILE A 303 -13.23 -50.53 -16.39
CA ILE A 303 -12.87 -51.81 -15.79
C ILE A 303 -12.41 -51.60 -14.34
N GLY A 304 -11.69 -50.50 -14.08
CA GLY A 304 -11.19 -50.12 -12.76
C GLY A 304 -10.01 -50.98 -12.29
N SER A 305 -9.25 -51.58 -13.21
CA SER A 305 -8.05 -52.36 -12.86
C SER A 305 -6.75 -51.57 -13.02
N ALA A 306 -6.76 -50.54 -13.87
CA ALA A 306 -5.71 -49.53 -13.95
C ALA A 306 -5.82 -48.50 -12.81
N VAL A 307 -4.66 -48.05 -12.32
CA VAL A 307 -4.50 -46.87 -11.46
C VAL A 307 -3.64 -45.89 -12.26
N LEU A 308 -4.14 -44.69 -12.50
CA LEU A 308 -3.40 -43.70 -13.28
C LEU A 308 -2.22 -43.18 -12.44
N PRO A 309 -0.99 -43.20 -12.97
CA PRO A 309 0.16 -42.64 -12.27
C PRO A 309 0.12 -41.11 -12.22
N CYS A 310 -0.62 -40.49 -13.15
CA CYS A 310 -0.77 -39.06 -13.31
C CYS A 310 -2.15 -38.83 -13.95
N GLU A 311 -3.08 -38.24 -13.20
CA GLU A 311 -4.45 -38.01 -13.68
C GLU A 311 -4.46 -36.93 -14.75
N ASP A 312 -3.65 -35.88 -14.60
CA ASP A 312 -3.53 -34.80 -15.60
C ASP A 312 -2.98 -35.31 -16.94
N ALA A 313 -2.08 -36.30 -16.92
CA ALA A 313 -1.60 -36.92 -18.16
C ALA A 313 -2.71 -37.66 -18.93
N SER A 314 -3.81 -37.98 -18.25
CA SER A 314 -4.94 -38.75 -18.78
C SER A 314 -6.18 -37.94 -19.09
N ASP A 315 -6.27 -36.71 -18.59
CA ASP A 315 -7.19 -35.70 -19.10
C ASP A 315 -6.54 -35.14 -20.38
N ILE A 316 -7.16 -35.35 -21.54
CA ILE A 316 -6.50 -35.11 -22.82
C ILE A 316 -6.83 -33.72 -23.35
N ASP A 317 -8.00 -33.18 -23.01
CA ASP A 317 -8.45 -31.86 -23.43
C ASP A 317 -8.41 -30.80 -22.33
N ASP A 318 -7.91 -31.13 -21.13
CA ASP A 318 -7.66 -30.20 -20.02
C ASP A 318 -8.95 -29.52 -19.58
N ASP A 319 -9.99 -30.33 -19.41
CA ASP A 319 -11.31 -29.89 -18.95
C ASP A 319 -11.58 -30.20 -17.46
N GLY A 320 -10.61 -30.84 -16.79
CA GLY A 320 -10.64 -31.20 -15.37
C GLY A 320 -11.52 -32.42 -15.07
N ALA A 321 -11.89 -33.21 -16.09
CA ALA A 321 -12.74 -34.38 -15.91
C ALA A 321 -12.31 -35.59 -16.75
N LEU A 322 -11.77 -36.61 -16.09
CA LEU A 322 -11.50 -37.92 -16.71
C LEU A 322 -12.78 -38.63 -17.16
N ASN A 323 -13.02 -38.67 -18.47
CA ASN A 323 -14.22 -39.22 -19.06
C ASN A 323 -13.96 -39.86 -20.45
N ILE A 324 -15.04 -40.24 -21.16
CA ILE A 324 -14.91 -40.93 -22.46
C ILE A 324 -14.40 -40.02 -23.59
N ALA A 325 -14.49 -38.70 -23.44
CA ALA A 325 -13.96 -37.75 -24.40
C ALA A 325 -12.45 -37.87 -24.54
N ASP A 326 -11.74 -38.10 -23.44
CA ASP A 326 -10.27 -38.19 -23.39
C ASP A 326 -9.69 -39.26 -24.33
N PRO A 327 -10.03 -40.56 -24.20
CA PRO A 327 -9.52 -41.57 -25.10
C PRO A 327 -10.04 -41.38 -26.54
N ILE A 328 -11.21 -40.76 -26.75
CA ILE A 328 -11.70 -40.46 -28.11
C ILE A 328 -10.81 -39.41 -28.77
N ASN A 329 -10.53 -38.30 -28.08
CA ASN A 329 -9.68 -37.21 -28.56
C ASN A 329 -8.26 -37.71 -28.79
N PHE A 330 -7.73 -38.51 -27.86
CA PHE A 330 -6.38 -39.06 -27.96
C PHE A 330 -6.25 -40.06 -29.12
N LEU A 331 -7.21 -40.97 -29.32
CA LEU A 331 -7.21 -41.86 -30.49
C LEU A 331 -7.40 -41.11 -31.81
N ALA A 332 -8.16 -40.01 -31.80
CA ALA A 332 -8.30 -39.14 -32.97
C ALA A 332 -6.97 -38.47 -33.33
N TYR A 333 -6.22 -37.99 -32.34
CA TYR A 333 -4.85 -37.50 -32.51
C TYR A 333 -3.94 -38.57 -33.11
N LEU A 334 -3.89 -39.77 -32.49
CA LEU A 334 -2.97 -40.84 -32.88
C LEU A 334 -3.23 -41.38 -34.29
N PHE A 335 -4.50 -41.49 -34.73
CA PHE A 335 -4.85 -42.25 -35.94
C PHE A 335 -5.64 -41.47 -37.00
N SER A 336 -6.27 -40.36 -36.63
CA SER A 336 -7.23 -39.67 -37.51
C SER A 336 -6.82 -38.23 -37.85
N GLY A 337 -5.64 -37.78 -37.41
CA GLY A 337 -5.18 -36.41 -37.62
C GLY A 337 -5.98 -35.38 -36.83
N GLY A 338 -6.53 -35.78 -35.67
CA GLY A 338 -7.15 -34.87 -34.71
C GLY A 338 -6.14 -33.89 -34.10
N PRO A 339 -6.61 -32.87 -33.36
CA PRO A 339 -5.73 -31.96 -32.65
C PRO A 339 -4.86 -32.72 -31.63
N PRO A 340 -3.63 -32.25 -31.34
CA PRO A 340 -2.85 -32.79 -30.22
C PRO A 340 -3.57 -32.60 -28.88
N PRO A 341 -3.24 -33.39 -27.85
CA PRO A 341 -3.67 -33.12 -26.48
C PRO A 341 -3.37 -31.67 -26.05
N ALA A 342 -4.08 -31.16 -25.05
CA ALA A 342 -3.75 -29.89 -24.44
C ALA A 342 -2.29 -29.90 -23.91
N PRO A 343 -1.55 -28.78 -23.96
CA PRO A 343 -0.21 -28.71 -23.35
C PRO A 343 -0.26 -28.97 -21.83
N PRO A 344 0.74 -29.62 -21.22
CA PRO A 344 1.96 -30.18 -21.81
C PRO A 344 1.69 -31.47 -22.60
N ASN A 345 2.12 -31.57 -23.88
CA ASN A 345 1.80 -32.65 -24.81
C ASN A 345 3.04 -33.13 -25.62
N PRO A 346 2.94 -34.15 -26.49
CA PRO A 346 4.10 -34.67 -27.25
C PRO A 346 4.82 -33.63 -28.12
N ILE A 347 4.17 -32.51 -28.45
CA ILE A 347 4.73 -31.44 -29.28
C ILE A 347 5.47 -30.43 -28.40
N THR A 348 4.92 -30.06 -27.24
CA THR A 348 5.56 -29.12 -26.30
C THR A 348 6.60 -29.78 -25.41
N GLY A 349 6.55 -31.11 -25.26
CA GLY A 349 7.41 -31.88 -24.37
C GLY A 349 6.91 -31.89 -22.92
N CYS A 350 7.69 -32.52 -22.05
CA CYS A 350 7.39 -32.62 -20.63
C CYS A 350 7.43 -31.23 -19.98
N GLY A 351 6.40 -30.93 -19.19
CA GLY A 351 6.22 -29.64 -18.55
C GLY A 351 5.22 -29.73 -17.40
N PRO A 352 5.12 -28.65 -16.60
CA PRO A 352 4.05 -28.53 -15.63
C PRO A 352 2.72 -28.21 -16.31
N ASP A 353 1.63 -28.46 -15.61
CA ASP A 353 0.36 -27.84 -15.92
C ASP A 353 0.38 -26.38 -15.44
N VAL A 354 0.23 -25.45 -16.38
CA VAL A 354 0.26 -24.00 -16.09
C VAL A 354 -1.14 -23.41 -15.87
N PHE A 355 -2.18 -24.22 -16.03
CA PHE A 355 -3.58 -23.85 -15.82
C PHE A 355 -4.25 -24.71 -14.72
N ASP A 356 -3.45 -25.46 -13.96
CA ASP A 356 -3.86 -26.29 -12.84
C ASP A 356 -4.75 -25.53 -11.85
N THR A 357 -6.05 -25.73 -12.01
CA THR A 357 -7.10 -25.16 -11.18
C THR A 357 -8.14 -26.20 -10.79
N ASP A 358 -7.89 -27.46 -11.14
CA ASP A 358 -8.85 -28.55 -11.00
C ASP A 358 -8.36 -29.61 -9.98
N PRO A 359 -9.20 -30.60 -9.62
CA PRO A 359 -8.85 -31.57 -8.58
C PRO A 359 -7.91 -32.70 -9.04
N LEU A 360 -7.72 -32.87 -10.35
CA LEU A 360 -6.80 -33.85 -10.91
C LEU A 360 -5.37 -33.41 -10.59
N ASN A 361 -4.50 -34.41 -10.43
CA ASN A 361 -3.11 -34.14 -10.09
C ASN A 361 -2.21 -35.30 -10.54
N CYS A 362 -0.91 -35.03 -10.46
CA CYS A 362 0.12 -36.05 -10.58
C CYS A 362 0.90 -36.10 -9.28
N GLU A 363 1.00 -37.29 -8.66
CA GLU A 363 1.66 -37.42 -7.35
C GLU A 363 3.18 -37.25 -7.46
N GLU A 364 3.78 -37.59 -8.60
CA GLU A 364 5.21 -37.47 -8.88
C GLU A 364 5.46 -37.08 -10.34
N THR A 365 6.64 -36.49 -10.62
CA THR A 365 7.05 -36.16 -11.99
C THR A 365 7.16 -37.43 -12.83
N ASN A 366 6.49 -37.41 -13.98
CA ASN A 366 6.39 -38.53 -14.90
C ASN A 366 6.73 -38.06 -16.33
N CYS A 367 8.04 -37.96 -16.60
CA CYS A 367 8.59 -37.58 -17.90
C CYS A 367 9.35 -38.74 -18.57
N PRO A 368 9.33 -38.83 -19.91
CA PRO A 368 10.18 -39.74 -20.68
C PRO A 368 11.70 -39.54 -20.54
#